data_AF-A0AA41XH98-F1
#
_entry.id   AF-A0AA41XH98-F1
#
_cell.length_a   1.000
_cell.length_b   1.000
_cell.length_c   1.000
_cell.angle_alpha   90.00
_cell.angle_beta   90.00
_cell.angle_gamma   90.00
#
_symmetry.space_group_name_H-M   'P 1'
#
loop_
_entity.id
_entity.type
_entity.pdbx_description
1 polymer ?
#
loop_
_entity_poly.entity_id
_entity_poly.type
_entity_poly.pdbx_seq_one_letter_code
_entity_poly.pdbx_strand_id
1 'polypeptide(L)'
;SSSSANETPEPLASIPALTGVDTQVAVDAGFLDAITGLGLTPGVVGTATLTDGVLAFPITGGNVDYYDPESGYRPYVQGNIEHDGSGLSLTAGDTVVELTNFTVDPGESKLYGDVTVNGTVAVEQAYLFELWGGTLKPLEMGPNDTAILEGTTVHVSEDAAGLLNETFGTDAVKRGLLVG
;
A
#
# COMPACT_ATOMS: atom_id res chain seq x y z
N SER A 1 10.67 36.49 -19.38
CA SER A 1 10.48 35.11 -18.91
C SER A 1 10.35 35.14 -17.41
N SER A 2 9.14 34.99 -16.88
CA SER A 2 8.89 34.85 -15.44
C SER A 2 8.50 33.40 -15.20
N SER A 3 9.39 32.66 -14.57
CA SER A 3 9.10 31.33 -14.05
C SER A 3 8.10 31.50 -12.91
N SER A 4 6.82 31.23 -13.17
CA SER A 4 5.86 31.06 -12.09
C SER A 4 6.26 29.81 -11.33
N ALA A 5 6.81 29.95 -10.13
CA ALA A 5 6.79 28.86 -9.17
C ALA A 5 5.31 28.58 -8.91
N ASN A 6 4.84 27.37 -9.23
CA ASN A 6 3.52 26.95 -8.76
C ASN A 6 3.60 26.93 -7.23
N GLU A 7 2.95 27.88 -6.56
CA GLU A 7 2.85 27.84 -5.11
C GLU A 7 2.06 26.60 -4.72
N THR A 8 2.55 25.85 -3.73
CA THR A 8 1.78 24.77 -3.11
C THR A 8 0.52 25.38 -2.52
N PRO A 9 -0.70 24.94 -2.92
CA PRO A 9 -1.93 25.49 -2.38
C PRO A 9 -2.07 25.16 -0.90
N GLU A 10 -2.95 25.88 -0.20
CA GLU A 10 -3.32 25.52 1.16
C GLU A 10 -4.11 24.19 1.14
N PRO A 11 -3.75 23.19 1.97
CA PRO A 11 -4.52 21.96 2.08
C PRO A 11 -5.91 22.25 2.67
N LEU A 12 -6.93 21.54 2.18
CA LEU A 12 -8.28 21.57 2.75
C LEU A 12 -8.33 20.92 4.13
N ALA A 13 -7.46 19.94 4.38
CA ALA A 13 -7.27 19.34 5.68
C ALA A 13 -5.81 18.89 5.87
N SER A 14 -5.29 19.04 7.09
CA SER A 14 -3.97 18.57 7.49
C SER A 14 -4.07 17.81 8.81
N ILE A 15 -3.51 16.61 8.83
CA ILE A 15 -3.40 15.76 10.00
C ILE A 15 -1.92 15.52 10.27
N PRO A 16 -1.30 16.27 11.22
CA PRO A 16 0.14 16.20 11.45
C PRO A 16 0.58 14.90 12.16
N ALA A 17 -0.35 14.19 12.79
CA ALA A 17 -0.11 12.91 13.44
C ALA A 17 -1.34 12.01 13.28
N LEU A 18 -1.19 10.93 12.54
CA LEU A 18 -2.22 9.91 12.40
C LEU A 18 -2.27 9.05 13.66
N THR A 19 -3.47 8.93 14.22
CA THR A 19 -3.80 7.95 15.26
C THR A 19 -4.87 6.99 14.73
N GLY A 20 -4.86 6.76 13.41
CA GLY A 20 -5.95 6.18 12.63
C GLY A 20 -6.29 4.74 12.99
N VAL A 21 -7.37 4.24 12.39
CA VAL A 21 -7.88 2.88 12.65
C VAL A 21 -7.10 1.88 11.81
N ASP A 22 -7.42 1.75 10.52
CA ASP A 22 -6.77 0.81 9.61
C ASP A 22 -6.71 1.38 8.18
N THR A 23 -5.76 0.90 7.38
CA THR A 23 -5.86 0.87 5.91
C THR A 23 -6.41 -0.49 5.52
N GLN A 24 -7.43 -0.52 4.66
CA GLN A 24 -8.08 -1.74 4.22
C GLN A 24 -7.94 -1.96 2.72
N VAL A 25 -7.71 -3.20 2.31
CA VAL A 25 -7.61 -3.63 0.91
C VAL A 25 -8.54 -4.80 0.69
N ALA A 26 -9.58 -4.60 -0.13
CA ALA A 26 -10.41 -5.70 -0.60
C ALA A 26 -9.61 -6.48 -1.64
N VAL A 27 -9.19 -7.70 -1.30
CA VAL A 27 -8.28 -8.46 -2.15
C VAL A 27 -8.99 -8.87 -3.44
N ASP A 28 -8.37 -8.57 -4.57
CA ASP A 28 -8.86 -8.97 -5.88
C ASP A 28 -8.84 -10.50 -6.00
N ALA A 29 -9.93 -11.08 -6.49
CA ALA A 29 -10.03 -12.53 -6.66
C ALA A 29 -9.01 -13.04 -7.69
N GLY A 30 -8.75 -12.26 -8.74
CA GLY A 30 -7.73 -12.57 -9.75
C GLY A 30 -6.31 -12.54 -9.19
N PHE A 31 -6.04 -11.69 -8.20
CA PHE A 31 -4.78 -11.74 -7.45
C PHE A 31 -4.62 -13.06 -6.70
N LEU A 32 -5.62 -13.44 -5.91
CA LEU A 32 -5.60 -14.69 -5.13
C LEU A 32 -5.46 -15.91 -6.04
N ASP A 33 -6.20 -15.94 -7.14
CA ASP A 33 -6.12 -17.01 -8.14
C ASP A 33 -4.73 -17.06 -8.79
N ALA A 34 -4.15 -15.90 -9.11
CA ALA A 34 -2.81 -15.83 -9.68
C ALA A 34 -1.76 -16.38 -8.71
N ILE A 35 -1.71 -15.92 -7.46
CA ILE A 35 -0.70 -16.39 -6.50
C ILE A 35 -0.90 -17.86 -6.10
N THR A 36 -2.14 -18.32 -5.92
CA THR A 36 -2.42 -19.73 -5.60
C THR A 36 -2.12 -20.65 -6.78
N GLY A 37 -2.37 -20.20 -8.01
CA GLY A 37 -1.97 -20.89 -9.23
C GLY A 37 -0.45 -21.08 -9.35
N LEU A 38 0.33 -20.23 -8.67
CA LEU A 38 1.79 -20.35 -8.54
C LEU A 38 2.24 -21.20 -7.36
N GLY A 39 1.31 -21.79 -6.61
CA GLY A 39 1.59 -22.56 -5.40
C GLY A 39 1.99 -21.68 -4.21
N LEU A 40 1.81 -20.36 -4.29
CA LEU A 40 2.02 -19.45 -3.18
C LEU A 40 0.79 -19.46 -2.28
N THR A 41 1.00 -19.69 -1.00
CA THR A 41 -0.05 -19.57 0.03
C THR A 41 0.09 -18.21 0.70
N PRO A 42 -0.89 -17.30 0.54
CA PRO A 42 -0.89 -16.02 1.24
C PRO A 42 -1.22 -16.20 2.73
N GLY A 43 -0.61 -15.36 3.56
CA GLY A 43 -0.91 -15.22 4.98
C GLY A 43 -0.75 -13.78 5.44
N VAL A 44 -1.09 -13.53 6.70
CA VAL A 44 -0.88 -12.24 7.38
C VAL A 44 0.24 -12.35 8.41
N VAL A 45 0.93 -11.24 8.66
CA VAL A 45 2.02 -11.14 9.62
C VAL A 45 1.67 -10.10 10.68
N GLY A 46 2.01 -10.40 11.93
CA GLY A 46 1.89 -9.47 13.05
C GLY A 46 0.44 -9.05 13.33
N THR A 47 0.18 -7.73 13.28
CA THR A 47 -1.14 -7.15 13.61
C THR A 47 -2.08 -7.04 12.41
N ALA A 48 -1.63 -7.42 11.20
CA ALA A 48 -2.51 -7.46 10.04
C ALA A 48 -3.61 -8.52 10.21
N THR A 49 -4.79 -8.26 9.66
CA THR A 49 -5.90 -9.21 9.67
C THR A 49 -6.41 -9.47 8.26
N LEU A 50 -6.97 -10.67 8.03
CA LEU A 50 -7.67 -11.04 6.80
C LEU A 50 -9.04 -11.58 7.19
N THR A 51 -10.09 -10.82 6.93
CA THR A 51 -11.48 -11.20 7.24
C THR A 51 -12.34 -10.97 6.01
N ASP A 52 -13.10 -11.98 5.59
CA ASP A 52 -14.03 -11.89 4.45
C ASP A 52 -13.39 -11.34 3.16
N GLY A 53 -12.12 -11.67 2.90
CA GLY A 53 -11.37 -11.22 1.72
C GLY A 53 -10.83 -9.79 1.82
N VAL A 54 -10.96 -9.15 2.99
CA VAL A 54 -10.42 -7.81 3.26
C VAL A 54 -9.19 -7.93 4.15
N LEU A 55 -8.06 -7.42 3.66
CA LEU A 55 -6.88 -7.18 4.45
C LEU A 55 -7.04 -5.87 5.22
N ALA A 56 -6.75 -5.86 6.51
CA ALA A 56 -6.69 -4.65 7.31
C ALA A 56 -5.31 -4.53 7.98
N PHE A 57 -4.71 -3.36 7.83
CA PHE A 57 -3.41 -2.99 8.37
C PHE A 57 -3.59 -1.80 9.33
N PRO A 58 -3.36 -1.99 10.64
CA PRO A 58 -3.48 -0.90 11.61
C PRO A 58 -2.58 0.28 11.26
N ILE A 59 -3.11 1.50 11.34
CA ILE A 59 -2.29 2.71 11.17
C ILE A 59 -1.57 2.98 12.49
N THR A 60 -0.24 3.02 12.42
CA THR A 60 0.65 3.17 13.58
C THR A 60 1.23 4.57 13.71
N GLY A 61 1.25 5.34 12.63
CA GLY A 61 1.84 6.67 12.61
C GLY A 61 1.73 7.34 11.25
N GLY A 62 2.44 8.46 11.12
CA GLY A 62 2.49 9.25 9.91
C GLY A 62 1.64 10.54 9.93
N ASN A 63 1.46 11.14 8.76
CA ASN A 63 0.76 12.41 8.54
C ASN A 63 0.07 12.40 7.18
N VAL A 64 -0.95 13.25 7.01
CA VAL A 64 -1.65 13.44 5.73
C VAL A 64 -2.02 14.91 5.53
N ASP A 65 -1.77 15.40 4.31
CA ASP A 65 -2.36 16.61 3.76
C ASP A 65 -3.34 16.23 2.63
N TYR A 66 -4.54 16.79 2.70
CA TYR A 66 -5.60 16.64 1.69
C TYR A 66 -5.83 17.98 1.00
N TYR A 67 -5.65 18.02 -0.31
CA TYR A 67 -5.82 19.19 -1.16
C TYR A 67 -7.10 19.08 -1.97
N ASP A 68 -7.56 20.23 -2.47
CA ASP A 68 -8.77 20.31 -3.30
C ASP A 68 -8.59 19.53 -4.63
N PRO A 69 -9.36 18.46 -4.88
CA PRO A 69 -9.32 17.73 -6.15
C PRO A 69 -9.72 18.62 -7.34
N GLU A 70 -10.50 19.69 -7.17
CA GLU A 70 -10.90 20.59 -8.25
C GLU A 70 -9.80 21.59 -8.65
N SER A 71 -8.80 21.82 -7.78
CA SER A 71 -7.73 22.82 -7.99
C SER A 71 -6.72 22.47 -9.09
N GLY A 72 -6.74 21.24 -9.62
CA GLY A 72 -5.74 20.72 -10.55
C GLY A 72 -4.39 20.36 -9.89
N TYR A 73 -4.21 20.61 -8.59
CA TYR A 73 -3.03 20.19 -7.84
C TYR A 73 -3.06 18.68 -7.60
N ARG A 74 -1.96 17.97 -7.90
CA ARG A 74 -1.87 16.50 -7.86
C ARG A 74 -0.48 16.03 -7.39
N PRO A 75 -0.40 14.89 -6.67
CA PRO A 75 -1.51 14.19 -6.02
C PRO A 75 -2.18 15.06 -4.95
N TYR A 76 -3.50 14.91 -4.79
CA TYR A 76 -4.27 15.72 -3.83
C TYR A 76 -4.36 15.06 -2.45
N VAL A 77 -3.73 13.90 -2.27
CA VAL A 77 -3.43 13.31 -0.96
C VAL A 77 -1.91 13.19 -0.91
N GLN A 78 -1.28 13.72 0.13
CA GLN A 78 0.16 13.66 0.33
C GLN A 78 0.45 13.36 1.80
N GLY A 79 1.62 12.80 2.09
CA GLY A 79 2.02 12.49 3.44
C GLY A 79 2.74 11.15 3.53
N ASN A 80 2.69 10.55 4.72
CA ASN A 80 3.30 9.27 5.03
C ASN A 80 2.33 8.51 5.94
N ILE A 81 2.02 7.24 5.66
CA ILE A 81 1.15 6.43 6.52
C ILE A 81 1.88 5.14 6.89
N GLU A 82 2.09 4.94 8.19
CA GLU A 82 2.94 3.87 8.72
C GLU A 82 2.09 2.73 9.27
N HIS A 83 2.50 1.49 9.00
CA HIS A 83 1.83 0.26 9.38
C HIS A 83 2.79 -0.73 10.07
N ASP A 84 3.60 -0.22 10.99
CA ASP A 84 4.65 -0.97 11.67
C ASP A 84 4.12 -2.22 12.39
N GLY A 85 4.87 -3.31 12.30
CA GLY A 85 4.51 -4.59 12.93
C GLY A 85 3.33 -5.32 12.28
N SER A 86 2.88 -4.86 11.10
CA SER A 86 1.88 -5.55 10.27
C SER A 86 2.47 -5.98 8.94
N GLY A 87 1.87 -6.96 8.27
CA GLY A 87 2.37 -7.41 6.97
C GLY A 87 1.62 -8.57 6.34
N LEU A 88 2.20 -9.05 5.25
CA LEU A 88 1.74 -10.20 4.46
C LEU A 88 2.86 -11.24 4.35
N SER A 89 2.48 -12.50 4.22
CA SER A 89 3.41 -13.57 3.89
C SER A 89 2.99 -14.31 2.63
N LEU A 90 3.98 -14.77 1.87
CA LEU A 90 3.81 -15.65 0.72
C LEU A 90 4.68 -16.89 0.95
N THR A 91 4.03 -18.04 1.08
CA THR A 91 4.71 -19.31 1.41
C THR A 91 4.66 -20.27 0.24
N ALA A 92 5.80 -20.87 -0.12
CA ALA A 92 5.90 -22.01 -1.03
C ALA A 92 6.89 -23.05 -0.51
N GLY A 93 6.38 -24.22 -0.13
CA GLY A 93 7.19 -25.26 0.49
C GLY A 93 7.83 -24.75 1.79
N ASP A 94 9.16 -24.82 1.85
CA ASP A 94 9.95 -24.33 2.99
C ASP A 94 10.33 -22.85 2.89
N THR A 95 9.99 -22.17 1.78
CA THR A 95 10.28 -20.76 1.57
C THR A 95 9.12 -19.90 2.03
N VAL A 96 9.39 -18.97 2.93
CA VAL A 96 8.47 -17.94 3.40
C VAL A 96 9.05 -16.57 3.07
N VAL A 97 8.33 -15.78 2.29
CA VAL A 97 8.61 -14.36 2.08
C VAL A 97 7.65 -13.56 2.93
N GLU A 98 8.14 -12.63 3.75
CA GLU A 98 7.31 -11.70 4.51
C GLU A 98 7.54 -10.28 3.99
N LEU A 99 6.44 -9.56 3.78
CA LEU A 99 6.40 -8.14 3.43
C LEU A 99 5.79 -7.41 4.63
N THR A 100 6.57 -6.59 5.33
CA THR A 100 6.19 -6.04 6.64
C THR A 100 6.53 -4.56 6.77
N ASN A 101 6.04 -3.91 7.83
CA ASN A 101 6.34 -2.52 8.17
C ASN A 101 6.06 -1.57 7.00
N PHE A 102 4.80 -1.60 6.54
CA PHE A 102 4.43 -0.86 5.34
C PHE A 102 4.44 0.64 5.57
N THR A 103 4.95 1.36 4.57
CA THR A 103 4.94 2.81 4.50
C THR A 103 4.25 3.23 3.21
N VAL A 104 3.09 3.89 3.31
CA VAL A 104 2.34 4.40 2.18
C VAL A 104 2.71 5.86 1.94
N ASP A 105 3.22 6.16 0.75
CA ASP A 105 3.48 7.52 0.28
C ASP A 105 2.47 7.86 -0.84
N PRO A 106 1.34 8.52 -0.51
CA PRO A 106 0.36 8.94 -1.50
C PRO A 106 0.86 10.10 -2.39
N GLY A 107 1.88 10.84 -1.96
CA GLY A 107 2.51 11.91 -2.75
C GLY A 107 3.35 11.36 -3.91
N GLU A 108 3.95 10.19 -3.74
CA GLU A 108 4.65 9.46 -4.80
C GLU A 108 3.79 8.38 -5.47
N SER A 109 2.61 8.08 -4.91
CA SER A 109 1.77 6.94 -5.32
C SER A 109 2.47 5.59 -5.14
N LYS A 110 3.13 5.39 -4.00
CA LYS A 110 3.94 4.20 -3.72
C LYS A 110 3.69 3.63 -2.34
N LEU A 111 3.85 2.31 -2.23
CA LEU A 111 3.86 1.59 -0.97
C LEU A 111 5.20 0.86 -0.83
N TYR A 112 5.85 1.09 0.30
CA TYR A 112 7.15 0.51 0.66
C TYR A 112 7.01 -0.48 1.82
N GLY A 113 7.93 -1.42 1.94
CA GLY A 113 7.99 -2.30 3.11
C GLY A 113 9.26 -3.12 3.17
N ASP A 114 9.50 -3.71 4.33
CA ASP A 114 10.63 -4.60 4.55
C ASP A 114 10.30 -5.98 4.00
N VAL A 115 11.28 -6.58 3.32
CA VAL A 115 11.20 -7.92 2.77
C VAL A 115 12.13 -8.84 3.52
N THR A 116 11.58 -9.91 4.07
CA THR A 116 12.37 -11.01 4.63
C THR A 116 12.13 -12.29 3.85
N VAL A 117 13.17 -13.13 3.75
CA VAL A 117 13.08 -14.49 3.20
C VAL A 117 13.57 -15.44 4.28
N ASN A 118 12.70 -16.34 4.73
CA ASN A 118 12.97 -17.28 5.82
C ASN A 118 13.52 -16.58 7.09
N GLY A 119 12.94 -15.43 7.43
CA GLY A 119 13.32 -14.62 8.59
C GLY A 119 14.62 -13.83 8.46
N THR A 120 15.27 -13.86 7.29
CA THR A 120 16.45 -13.03 6.99
C THR A 120 16.02 -11.83 6.15
N VAL A 121 16.41 -10.62 6.56
CA VAL A 121 16.14 -9.40 5.80
C VAL A 121 16.83 -9.47 4.44
N ALA A 122 16.04 -9.37 3.38
CA ALA A 122 16.51 -9.28 2.00
C ALA A 122 16.68 -7.81 1.58
N VAL A 123 15.67 -6.98 1.85
CA VAL A 123 15.65 -5.55 1.54
C VAL A 123 14.80 -4.82 2.58
N GLU A 124 15.28 -3.71 3.13
CA GLU A 124 14.47 -2.81 3.97
C GLU A 124 13.79 -1.76 3.08
N GLN A 125 12.52 -1.45 3.36
CA GLN A 125 11.72 -0.46 2.63
C GLN A 125 11.84 -0.56 1.09
N ALA A 126 11.71 -1.79 0.57
CA ALA A 126 11.61 -2.04 -0.87
C ALA A 126 10.35 -1.37 -1.43
N TYR A 127 10.39 -0.91 -2.68
CA TYR A 127 9.19 -0.43 -3.37
C TYR A 127 8.32 -1.62 -3.76
N LEU A 128 7.22 -1.86 -3.03
CA LEU A 128 6.43 -3.08 -3.15
C LEU A 128 5.22 -2.94 -4.07
N PHE A 129 4.49 -1.84 -3.95
CA PHE A 129 3.26 -1.64 -4.72
C PHE A 129 3.13 -0.23 -5.27
N GLU A 130 2.62 -0.14 -6.48
CA GLU A 130 2.19 1.09 -7.13
C GLU A 130 0.76 1.38 -6.68
N LEU A 131 0.48 2.64 -6.37
CA LEU A 131 -0.84 3.09 -5.96
C LEU A 131 -1.47 3.88 -7.10
N TRP A 132 -2.77 3.70 -7.30
CA TRP A 132 -3.51 4.48 -8.29
C TRP A 132 -4.76 5.10 -7.68
N GLY A 133 -4.69 6.41 -7.42
CA GLY A 133 -5.79 7.20 -6.86
C GLY A 133 -6.79 7.72 -7.90
N GLY A 134 -6.82 7.16 -9.12
CA GLY A 134 -7.71 7.66 -10.19
C GLY A 134 -9.20 7.39 -9.94
N THR A 135 -9.51 6.45 -9.04
CA THR A 135 -10.87 6.14 -8.56
C THR A 135 -11.15 6.65 -7.15
N LEU A 136 -10.23 7.43 -6.58
CA LEU A 136 -10.37 7.91 -5.21
C LEU A 136 -11.60 8.84 -5.10
N LYS A 137 -12.47 8.53 -4.14
CA LYS A 137 -13.67 9.31 -3.83
C LYS A 137 -13.30 10.60 -3.08
N PRO A 138 -14.17 11.61 -3.06
CA PRO A 138 -14.03 12.75 -2.16
C PRO A 138 -13.84 12.28 -0.71
N LEU A 139 -13.11 13.06 0.09
CA LEU A 139 -12.95 12.79 1.52
C LEU A 139 -14.32 12.70 2.20
N GLU A 140 -14.57 11.58 2.89
CA GLU A 140 -15.79 11.35 3.65
C GLU A 140 -15.50 11.35 5.15
N MET A 141 -16.51 11.72 5.95
CA MET A 141 -16.44 11.64 7.41
C MET A 141 -17.21 10.40 7.88
N GLY A 142 -16.52 9.50 8.55
CA GLY A 142 -17.05 8.31 9.18
C GLY A 142 -17.45 8.51 10.65
N PRO A 143 -17.85 7.41 11.32
CA PRO A 143 -18.07 7.40 12.76
C PRO A 143 -16.83 7.85 13.55
N ASN A 144 -17.04 8.36 14.76
CA ASN A 144 -15.97 8.78 15.68
C ASN A 144 -14.99 9.80 15.08
N ASP A 145 -15.48 10.70 14.23
CA ASP A 145 -14.70 11.74 13.54
C ASP A 145 -13.54 11.18 12.70
N THR A 146 -13.70 9.97 12.17
CA THR A 146 -12.69 9.33 11.32
C THR A 146 -12.80 9.87 9.88
N ALA A 147 -11.67 10.30 9.32
CA ALA A 147 -11.56 10.62 7.90
C ALA A 147 -11.49 9.32 7.06
N ILE A 148 -12.27 9.23 5.99
CA ILE A 148 -12.31 8.08 5.08
C ILE A 148 -11.90 8.52 3.67
N LEU A 149 -10.85 7.88 3.17
CA LEU A 149 -10.41 7.96 1.77
C LEU A 149 -10.50 6.56 1.16
N GLU A 150 -11.31 6.43 0.12
CA GLU A 150 -11.59 5.14 -0.52
C GLU A 150 -11.43 5.25 -2.03
N GLY A 151 -10.93 4.20 -2.68
CA GLY A 151 -10.85 4.10 -4.14
C GLY A 151 -9.44 4.23 -4.70
N THR A 152 -8.40 4.15 -3.89
CA THR A 152 -7.05 3.85 -4.38
C THR A 152 -6.97 2.37 -4.71
N THR A 153 -6.49 2.01 -5.89
CA THR A 153 -6.12 0.62 -6.20
C THR A 153 -4.63 0.39 -5.98
N VAL A 154 -4.29 -0.84 -5.62
CA VAL A 154 -2.93 -1.29 -5.28
C VAL A 154 -2.47 -2.29 -6.33
N HIS A 155 -1.28 -2.07 -6.89
CA HIS A 155 -0.73 -2.89 -7.96
C HIS A 155 0.69 -3.35 -7.64
N VAL A 156 1.07 -4.57 -8.01
CA VAL A 156 2.44 -5.07 -7.81
C VAL A 156 3.45 -4.19 -8.56
N SER A 157 4.49 -3.72 -7.87
CA SER A 157 5.57 -2.95 -8.48
C SER A 157 6.47 -3.83 -9.36
N GLU A 158 7.32 -3.19 -10.17
CA GLU A 158 8.34 -3.92 -10.93
C GLU A 158 9.35 -4.63 -10.04
N ASP A 159 9.82 -3.95 -9.00
CA ASP A 159 10.83 -4.47 -8.06
C ASP A 159 10.28 -5.66 -7.27
N ALA A 160 9.03 -5.58 -6.80
CA ALA A 160 8.37 -6.68 -6.12
C ALA A 160 8.16 -7.87 -7.05
N ALA A 161 7.68 -7.63 -8.28
CA ALA A 161 7.51 -8.69 -9.26
C ALA A 161 8.86 -9.39 -9.54
N GLY A 162 9.93 -8.62 -9.75
CA GLY A 162 11.28 -9.14 -9.96
C GLY A 162 11.76 -9.98 -8.79
N LEU A 163 11.66 -9.47 -7.57
CA LEU A 163 12.11 -10.14 -6.35
C LEU A 163 11.35 -11.44 -6.09
N LEU A 164 10.02 -11.44 -6.23
CA LEU A 164 9.19 -12.63 -6.03
C LEU A 164 9.47 -13.69 -7.09
N ASN A 165 9.61 -13.27 -8.35
CA ASN A 165 9.96 -14.15 -9.46
C ASN A 165 11.33 -14.82 -9.25
N GLU A 166 12.33 -14.04 -8.82
CA GLU A 166 13.66 -14.58 -8.48
C GLU A 166 13.58 -15.56 -7.30
N THR A 167 12.89 -15.17 -6.23
CA THR A 167 12.80 -15.97 -4.99
C THR A 167 12.11 -17.31 -5.20
N PHE A 168 11.05 -17.34 -6.00
CA PHE A 168 10.25 -18.55 -6.26
C PHE A 168 10.61 -19.25 -7.58
N GLY A 169 11.60 -18.75 -8.33
CA GLY A 169 12.02 -19.32 -9.60
C GLY A 169 10.90 -19.34 -10.66
N THR A 170 10.10 -18.28 -10.72
CA THR A 170 8.96 -18.13 -11.63
C THR A 170 9.09 -16.83 -12.44
N ASP A 171 8.26 -16.64 -13.47
CA ASP A 171 8.13 -15.36 -14.18
C ASP A 171 6.69 -14.82 -14.11
N ALA A 172 5.82 -15.49 -13.37
CA ALA A 172 4.38 -15.29 -13.46
C ALA A 172 3.86 -14.11 -12.64
N VAL A 173 4.61 -13.63 -11.65
CA VAL A 173 4.25 -12.38 -10.96
C VAL A 173 4.59 -11.24 -11.92
N LYS A 174 3.57 -10.52 -12.39
CA LYS A 174 3.75 -9.41 -13.34
C LYS A 174 3.58 -8.08 -12.62
N ARG A 175 4.40 -7.10 -12.99
CA ARG A 175 4.16 -5.69 -12.66
C ARG A 175 2.73 -5.31 -13.05
N GLY A 176 2.07 -4.50 -12.24
CA GLY A 176 0.73 -3.99 -12.52
C GLY A 176 -0.40 -4.97 -12.19
N LEU A 177 -0.07 -6.19 -11.74
CA LEU A 177 -1.07 -7.12 -11.22
C LEU A 177 -1.85 -6.42 -10.09
N LEU A 178 -3.16 -6.29 -10.28
CA LEU A 178 -4.06 -5.69 -9.30
C LEU A 178 -4.07 -6.56 -8.05
N VAL A 179 -3.89 -5.95 -6.89
CA VAL A 179 -3.95 -6.59 -5.57
C VAL A 179 -5.31 -6.34 -4.93
N GLY A 180 -5.84 -5.12 -5.08
CA GLY A 180 -7.13 -4.66 -4.55
C GLY A 180 -7.35 -3.17 -4.73
#